data_AF-A0A150IRV0-F1
#
_entry.id   AF-A0A150IRV0-F1
#
_cell.length_a   1.000
_cell.length_b   1.000
_cell.length_c   1.000
_cell.angle_alpha   90.00
_cell.angle_beta   90.00
_cell.angle_gamma   90.00
#
_symmetry.space_group_name_H-M   'P 1'
#
loop_
_entity.id
_entity.type
_entity.pdbx_description
1 polymer ?
#
loop_
_entity_poly.entity_id
_entity_poly.type
_entity_poly.pdbx_seq_one_letter_code
_entity_poly.pdbx_strand_id
1 'polypeptide(L)'
;MVETIIDDNVIERVSEIARLKLSEKEKEKFREEFERILEEFSVVDEIKVGEKELYYVIENVNVLRKDSEPKPFNKINDIKNNFNKKEDGFIVVPRNL
;
A
#
# COMPACT_ATOMS: atom_id res chain seq x y z
N MET A 1 -24.18 11.43 6.97
CA MET A 1 -22.95 11.72 6.21
C MET A 1 -21.95 12.26 7.20
N VAL A 2 -20.78 11.62 7.33
CA VAL A 2 -19.67 12.20 8.09
C VAL A 2 -18.98 13.14 7.14
N GLU A 3 -19.11 14.45 7.36
CA GLU A 3 -18.26 15.45 6.71
C GLU A 3 -16.81 15.10 7.04
N THR A 4 -16.10 14.53 6.07
CA THR A 4 -14.70 14.17 6.24
C THR A 4 -13.88 15.37 5.84
N ILE A 5 -13.54 16.20 6.83
CA ILE A 5 -12.66 17.35 6.64
C ILE A 5 -11.23 16.83 6.53
N ILE A 6 -10.54 17.14 5.43
CA ILE A 6 -9.14 16.77 5.24
C ILE A 6 -8.27 17.90 5.78
N ASP A 7 -7.85 17.77 7.03
CA ASP A 7 -6.91 18.70 7.66
C ASP A 7 -5.44 18.25 7.47
N ASP A 8 -4.51 19.10 7.91
CA ASP A 8 -3.08 18.79 7.87
C ASP A 8 -2.71 17.53 8.65
N ASN A 9 -3.42 17.25 9.75
CA ASN A 9 -3.13 16.07 10.56
C ASN A 9 -3.47 14.79 9.81
N VAL A 10 -4.55 14.78 9.02
CA VAL A 10 -4.92 13.66 8.16
C VAL A 10 -3.86 13.45 7.09
N ILE A 11 -3.44 14.51 6.39
CA ILE A 11 -2.41 14.42 5.34
C ILE A 11 -1.09 13.89 5.90
N GLU A 12 -0.63 14.45 7.03
CA GLU A 12 0.61 14.03 7.69
C GLU A 12 0.52 12.54 8.07
N ARG A 13 -0.56 12.13 8.72
CA ARG A 13 -0.74 10.74 9.17
C ARG A 13 -0.80 9.75 8.00
N VAL A 14 -1.52 10.09 6.93
CA VAL A 14 -1.60 9.23 5.74
C VAL A 14 -0.24 9.12 5.08
N SER A 15 0.50 10.23 4.95
CA SER A 15 1.85 10.23 4.39
C SER A 15 2.84 9.39 5.22
N GLU A 16 2.74 9.44 6.54
CA GLU A 16 3.57 8.63 7.45
C GLU A 16 3.31 7.14 7.26
N ILE A 17 2.03 6.74 7.21
CA ILE A 17 1.63 5.33 6.97
C ILE A 17 2.13 4.86 5.62
N ALA A 18 2.03 5.71 4.59
CA ALA A 18 2.48 5.43 3.24
C ALA A 18 4.01 5.53 3.06
N ARG A 19 4.76 5.96 4.09
CA ARG A 19 6.21 6.23 4.04
C ARG A 19 6.59 7.25 2.96
N LEU A 20 5.73 8.26 2.76
CA LEU A 20 5.94 9.35 1.83
C LEU A 20 6.38 10.61 2.58
N LYS A 21 7.49 11.20 2.15
CA LYS A 21 7.92 12.52 2.63
C LYS A 21 7.39 13.58 1.68
N LEU A 22 6.40 14.35 2.12
CA LEU A 22 5.77 15.40 1.32
C LEU A 22 6.36 16.77 1.67
N SER A 23 6.55 17.60 0.66
CA SER A 23 6.76 19.04 0.84
C SER A 23 5.45 19.73 1.20
N GLU A 24 5.53 20.92 1.81
CA GLU A 24 4.34 21.70 2.18
C GLU A 24 3.44 22.00 0.96
N LYS A 25 4.05 22.27 -0.21
CA LYS A 25 3.30 22.48 -1.46
C LYS A 25 2.55 21.22 -1.90
N GLU A 26 3.13 20.03 -1.71
CA GLU A 26 2.47 18.77 -2.03
C GLU A 26 1.33 18.47 -1.04
N LYS A 27 1.50 18.81 0.24
CA LYS A 27 0.45 18.67 1.25
C LYS A 27 -0.77 19.52 0.92
N GLU A 28 -0.57 20.79 0.58
CA GLU A 28 -1.65 21.70 0.16
C GLU A 28 -2.39 21.16 -1.06
N LYS A 29 -1.63 20.75 -2.08
CA LYS A 29 -2.20 20.16 -3.30
C LYS A 29 -3.00 18.88 -3.00
N PHE A 30 -2.45 17.97 -2.20
CA PHE A 30 -3.12 16.70 -1.88
C PHE A 30 -4.34 16.88 -1.00
N ARG A 31 -4.41 17.93 -0.18
CA ARG A 31 -5.63 18.27 0.55
C ARG A 31 -6.78 18.53 -0.43
N GLU A 32 -6.59 19.45 -1.37
CA GLU A 32 -7.62 19.80 -2.36
C GLU A 32 -8.00 18.58 -3.23
N GLU A 33 -7.01 17.80 -3.67
CA GLU A 33 -7.26 16.62 -4.50
C GLU A 33 -8.01 15.52 -3.72
N PHE A 34 -7.68 15.29 -2.45
CA PHE A 34 -8.37 14.29 -1.63
C PHE A 34 -9.79 14.70 -1.27
N GLU A 35 -10.04 15.97 -0.95
CA GLU A 35 -11.40 16.47 -0.74
C GLU A 35 -12.26 16.22 -1.97
N ARG A 36 -11.78 16.58 -3.15
CA ARG A 36 -12.48 16.34 -4.41
C ARG A 36 -12.71 14.85 -4.67
N ILE A 37 -11.70 14.01 -4.46
CA ILE A 37 -11.85 12.55 -4.66
C ILE A 37 -12.93 12.01 -3.73
N LEU A 38 -12.91 12.36 -2.45
CA LEU A 38 -13.89 11.86 -1.49
C LEU A 38 -15.31 12.36 -1.78
N GLU A 39 -15.46 13.60 -2.26
CA GLU A 39 -16.74 14.12 -2.73
C GLU A 39 -17.29 13.29 -3.90
N GLU A 40 -16.46 12.95 -4.89
CA GLU A 40 -16.87 12.10 -6.02
C GLU A 40 -17.25 10.68 -5.58
N PHE A 41 -16.54 10.11 -4.60
CA PHE A 41 -16.85 8.78 -4.06
C PHE A 41 -18.10 8.76 -3.17
N SER A 42 -18.62 9.91 -2.72
CA SER A 42 -19.82 9.99 -1.87
C SER A 42 -21.07 9.40 -2.53
N VAL A 43 -21.10 9.31 -3.87
CA VAL A 43 -22.18 8.63 -4.62
C VAL A 43 -22.37 7.16 -4.20
N VAL A 44 -21.32 6.52 -3.68
CA VAL A 44 -21.37 5.13 -3.20
C VAL A 44 -22.22 5.01 -1.94
N ASP A 45 -22.30 6.06 -1.11
CA ASP A 45 -23.08 6.05 0.14
C ASP A 45 -24.60 5.94 -0.11
N GLU A 46 -25.06 6.31 -1.32
CA GLU A 46 -26.47 6.20 -1.73
C GLU A 46 -26.87 4.76 -2.12
N ILE A 47 -25.88 3.88 -2.33
CA ILE A 47 -26.11 2.52 -2.80
C ILE A 47 -26.51 1.62 -1.64
N LYS A 48 -27.70 1.03 -1.71
CA LYS A 48 -28.14 0.01 -0.74
C LYS A 48 -27.34 -1.29 -0.95
N VAL A 49 -26.42 -1.56 -0.03
CA VAL A 49 -25.64 -2.80 -0.02
C VAL A 49 -26.40 -3.94 0.67
N GLY A 50 -26.25 -5.16 0.16
CA GLY A 50 -26.70 -6.38 0.84
C GLY A 50 -25.67 -6.87 1.86
N GLU A 51 -25.98 -7.96 2.57
CA GLU A 51 -25.09 -8.54 3.59
C GLU A 51 -23.88 -9.29 3.01
N LYS A 52 -23.86 -9.55 1.70
CA LYS A 52 -22.78 -10.29 1.04
C LYS A 52 -21.66 -9.37 0.58
N GLU A 53 -20.45 -9.64 1.04
CA GLU A 53 -19.21 -8.99 0.58
C GLU A 53 -18.47 -9.91 -0.41
N LEU A 54 -17.94 -9.32 -1.49
CA LEU A 54 -17.18 -10.04 -2.50
C LEU A 54 -15.68 -9.81 -2.30
N TYR A 55 -14.99 -10.78 -1.68
CA TYR A 55 -13.54 -10.74 -1.47
C TYR A 55 -12.75 -11.27 -2.66
N TYR A 56 -13.26 -12.33 -3.29
CA TYR A 56 -12.65 -12.96 -4.45
C TYR A 56 -13.75 -13.22 -5.47
N VAL A 57 -13.46 -12.94 -6.75
CA VAL A 57 -14.38 -13.23 -7.86
C VAL A 57 -14.56 -14.75 -8.05
N ILE A 58 -13.55 -15.53 -7.64
CA ILE A 58 -13.52 -16.98 -7.76
C ILE A 58 -13.55 -17.58 -6.35
N GLU A 59 -14.43 -18.55 -6.14
CA GLU A 59 -14.61 -19.28 -4.88
C GLU A 59 -13.54 -20.36 -4.68
N ASN A 60 -12.27 -19.96 -4.70
CA ASN A 60 -11.17 -20.88 -4.38
C ASN A 60 -11.12 -21.13 -2.88
N VAL A 61 -11.23 -22.39 -2.49
CA VAL A 61 -11.16 -22.82 -1.08
C VAL A 61 -9.98 -23.76 -0.91
N ASN A 62 -9.14 -23.49 0.08
CA ASN A 62 -8.03 -24.37 0.48
C ASN A 62 -7.12 -24.79 -0.67
N VAL A 63 -6.65 -23.82 -1.48
CA VAL A 63 -5.65 -24.07 -2.52
C VAL A 63 -4.30 -24.31 -1.86
N LEU A 64 -4.06 -25.55 -1.46
CA LEU A 64 -2.87 -25.97 -0.73
C LEU A 64 -1.72 -26.34 -1.67
N ARG A 65 -0.50 -25.92 -1.31
CA ARG A 65 0.74 -26.41 -1.90
C ARG A 65 1.18 -27.69 -1.16
N LYS A 66 1.60 -28.72 -1.89
CA LYS A 66 2.23 -29.93 -1.30
C LYS A 66 3.50 -29.55 -0.53
N ASP A 67 3.71 -30.19 0.61
CA ASP A 67 4.95 -30.08 1.36
C ASP A 67 6.03 -30.99 0.75
N SER A 68 6.66 -30.51 -0.32
CA SER A 68 7.76 -31.16 -1.00
C SER A 68 9.03 -30.33 -0.87
N GLU A 69 10.20 -30.95 -1.10
CA GLU A 69 11.47 -30.23 -1.16
C GLU A 69 11.38 -29.02 -2.10
N PRO A 70 11.78 -27.83 -1.64
CA PRO A 70 11.75 -26.63 -2.48
C PRO A 70 12.79 -26.75 -3.58
N LYS A 71 12.45 -26.26 -4.78
CA LYS A 71 13.42 -26.16 -5.87
C LYS A 71 14.55 -25.20 -5.45
N PRO A 72 15.83 -25.58 -5.61
CA PRO A 72 16.93 -24.68 -5.29
C PRO A 72 16.88 -23.45 -6.20
N PHE A 73 17.02 -22.26 -5.61
CA PHE A 73 17.10 -21.01 -6.35
C PHE A 73 18.56 -20.66 -6.62
N ASN A 74 19.00 -20.82 -7.87
CA ASN A 74 20.39 -20.66 -8.29
C ASN A 74 20.75 -19.25 -8.80
N LYS A 75 19.80 -18.31 -8.75
CA LYS A 75 19.94 -16.95 -9.30
C LYS A 75 20.08 -15.87 -8.21
N ILE A 76 20.69 -16.21 -7.07
CA ILE A 76 20.82 -15.28 -5.95
C ILE A 76 21.60 -14.00 -6.32
N ASN A 77 22.54 -14.11 -7.26
CA ASN A 77 23.28 -12.96 -7.76
C ASN A 77 22.40 -12.00 -8.56
N ASP A 78 21.39 -12.49 -9.29
CA ASP A 78 20.44 -11.64 -10.03
C ASP A 78 19.63 -10.78 -9.07
N ILE A 79 19.19 -11.35 -7.93
CA ILE A 79 18.51 -10.60 -6.86
C ILE A 79 19.45 -9.52 -6.32
N LYS A 80 20.68 -9.91 -5.95
CA LYS A 80 21.67 -8.99 -5.39
C LYS A 80 21.95 -7.84 -6.35
N ASN A 81 22.03 -8.09 -7.65
CA ASN A 81 22.33 -7.08 -8.65
C ASN A 81 21.30 -5.94 -8.75
N ASN A 82 20.08 -6.13 -8.23
CA ASN A 82 19.07 -5.08 -8.19
C ASN A 82 19.26 -4.03 -7.08
N PHE A 83 20.23 -4.21 -6.17
CA PHE A 83 20.44 -3.30 -5.04
C PHE A 83 21.67 -2.42 -5.23
N ASN A 84 21.63 -1.21 -4.66
CA ASN A 84 22.72 -0.25 -4.80
C ASN A 84 23.87 -0.48 -3.78
N LYS A 85 23.56 -0.94 -2.56
CA LYS A 85 24.56 -1.19 -1.51
C LYS A 85 24.52 -2.63 -1.04
N LYS A 86 25.68 -3.29 -1.07
CA LYS A 86 25.88 -4.70 -0.72
C LYS A 86 27.23 -4.86 -0.03
N GLU A 87 27.30 -5.72 0.97
CA GLU A 87 28.53 -6.03 1.71
C GLU A 87 28.44 -7.47 2.22
N ASP A 88 29.50 -8.27 2.02
CA ASP A 88 29.60 -9.67 2.45
C ASP A 88 28.39 -10.57 2.11
N GLY A 89 27.72 -10.26 1.00
CA GLY A 89 26.55 -10.98 0.53
C GLY A 89 25.22 -10.53 1.14
N PHE A 90 25.21 -9.50 1.98
CA PHE A 90 24.04 -8.84 2.54
C PHE A 90 23.65 -7.58 1.76
N ILE A 91 22.37 -7.20 1.85
CA ILE A 91 21.87 -5.91 1.38
C ILE A 91 22.05 -4.92 2.53
N VAL A 92 22.72 -3.80 2.26
CA VAL A 92 23.03 -2.79 3.29
C VAL A 92 21.97 -1.70 3.26
N VAL A 93 21.35 -1.46 4.42
CA VAL A 93 20.35 -0.41 4.64
C VAL A 93 20.81 0.54 5.75
N PRO A 94 20.27 1.77 5.83
CA PRO A 94 20.51 2.65 6.99
C PRO A 94 20.13 1.94 8.30
N ARG A 95 20.96 2.11 9.33
CA ARG A 95 20.74 1.46 10.64
C ARG A 95 19.47 1.95 11.35
N ASN A 96 19.06 3.19 11.06
CA ASN A 96 17.89 3.83 11.61
C ASN A 96 17.02 4.31 10.44
N LEU A 97 15.71 4.05 10.52
CA LEU A 97 14.67 4.67 9.69
C LEU A 97 14.29 6.04 10.25
#